data_AF-A0AA43D3I1-F1
#
_entry.id   AF-A0AA43D3I1-F1
#
_cell.length_a   1.000
_cell.length_b   1.000
_cell.length_c   1.000
_cell.angle_alpha   90.00
_cell.angle_beta   90.00
_cell.angle_gamma   90.00
#
_symmetry.space_group_name_H-M   'P 1'
#
loop_
_entity.id
_entity.type
_entity.pdbx_description
1 polymer ?
#
loop_
_entity_poly.entity_id
_entity_poly.type
_entity_poly.pdbx_seq_one_letter_code
_entity_poly.pdbx_strand_id
1 'polypeptide(L)'
;MDEAEQQLLAAFRRLASQDRQALQAFAEFLAARSDGAVPDEPVAVPQPEQRPEGESVVMAIKRLTRTYPMLDRRKLMGPTSLLVSQHAQGRAAVQIIDELEVVFERHYSEQVSREEK
;
A
#
# COMPACT_ATOMS: atom_id res chain seq x y z
N MET A 1 -19.19 23.43 11.19
CA MET A 1 -17.80 23.63 10.74
C MET A 1 -16.91 23.43 11.94
N ASP A 2 -16.15 22.33 11.95
CA ASP A 2 -15.25 22.01 13.06
C ASP A 2 -14.10 23.03 13.13
N GLU A 3 -13.46 23.18 14.29
CA GLU A 3 -12.38 24.12 14.53
C GLU A 3 -11.21 23.89 13.56
N ALA A 4 -10.89 22.63 13.27
CA ALA A 4 -9.89 22.25 12.27
C ALA A 4 -10.23 22.71 10.85
N GLU A 5 -11.51 22.64 10.46
CA GLU A 5 -12.00 23.05 9.15
C GLU A 5 -11.93 24.57 8.97
N GLN A 6 -12.23 25.32 10.04
CA GLN A 6 -12.11 26.78 10.07
C GLN A 6 -10.64 27.24 9.96
N GLN A 7 -9.72 26.57 10.68
CA GLN A 7 -8.29 26.86 10.61
C GLN A 7 -7.72 26.59 9.22
N LEU A 8 -8.12 25.50 8.56
CA LEU A 8 -7.70 25.19 7.19
C LEU A 8 -8.16 26.26 6.19
N LEU A 9 -9.42 26.72 6.28
CA LEU A 9 -9.91 27.80 5.42
C LEU A 9 -9.19 29.13 5.67
N ALA A 10 -8.91 29.46 6.93
CA ALA A 10 -8.17 30.66 7.26
C ALA A 10 -6.75 30.63 6.68
N ALA A 11 -6.08 29.47 6.73
CA ALA A 11 -4.79 29.27 6.08
C ALA A 11 -4.88 29.38 4.55
N PHE A 12 -5.83 28.68 3.92
CA PHE A 12 -6.04 28.68 2.48
C PHE A 12 -6.24 30.08 1.90
N ARG A 13 -7.02 30.94 2.59
CA ARG A 13 -7.28 32.33 2.18
C ARG A 13 -6.03 33.20 2.17
N ARG A 14 -5.01 32.87 2.96
CA ARG A 14 -3.74 33.62 3.07
C ARG A 14 -2.68 33.15 2.07
N LEU A 15 -2.89 32.00 1.43
CA LEU A 15 -1.96 31.43 0.44
C LEU A 15 -2.02 32.16 -0.90
N ALA A 16 -0.88 32.17 -1.61
CA ALA A 16 -0.80 32.58 -3.00
C ALA A 16 -1.47 31.53 -3.92
N SER A 17 -1.82 31.92 -5.14
CA SER A 17 -2.58 31.07 -6.08
C SER A 17 -1.90 29.72 -6.36
N GLN A 18 -0.58 29.70 -6.48
CA GLN A 18 0.21 28.47 -6.68
C GLN A 18 0.12 27.53 -5.47
N ASP A 19 0.25 28.08 -4.26
CA ASP A 19 0.19 27.29 -3.03
C ASP A 19 -1.22 26.76 -2.74
N ARG A 20 -2.27 27.48 -3.18
CA ARG A 20 -3.65 26.99 -3.12
C ARG A 20 -3.87 25.77 -4.01
N GLN A 21 -3.32 25.78 -5.22
CA GLN A 21 -3.37 24.61 -6.12
C GLN A 21 -2.64 23.41 -5.51
N ALA A 22 -1.46 23.64 -4.91
CA ALA A 22 -0.72 22.58 -4.22
C ALA A 22 -1.50 22.00 -3.03
N LEU A 23 -2.11 22.86 -2.20
CA LEU A 23 -2.94 22.42 -1.07
C LEU A 23 -4.17 21.65 -1.53
N GLN A 24 -4.82 22.07 -2.62
CA GLN A 24 -5.96 21.36 -3.19
C GLN A 24 -5.57 19.98 -3.71
N ALA A 25 -4.50 19.88 -4.50
CA ALA A 25 -4.01 18.60 -5.02
C ALA A 25 -3.63 17.63 -3.88
N PHE A 26 -3.05 18.14 -2.79
CA PHE A 26 -2.73 17.33 -1.63
C PHE A 26 -3.97 16.88 -0.85
N ALA A 27 -4.98 17.74 -0.69
CA ALA A 27 -6.25 17.38 -0.07
C ALA A 27 -6.99 16.29 -0.88
N GLU A 28 -7.03 16.42 -2.21
CA GLU A 28 -7.57 15.41 -3.13
C GLU A 28 -6.82 14.08 -3.03
N PHE A 29 -5.48 14.12 -2.98
CA PHE A 29 -4.65 12.93 -2.76
C PHE A 29 -4.96 12.25 -1.41
N LEU A 30 -5.07 13.04 -0.34
CA LEU A 30 -5.41 12.51 0.98
C LEU A 30 -6.82 11.93 1.02
N ALA A 31 -7.78 12.55 0.35
CA ALA A 31 -9.15 12.03 0.21
C ALA A 31 -9.14 10.69 -0.55
N ALA A 32 -8.50 10.62 -1.71
CA ALA A 32 -8.36 9.39 -2.50
C ALA A 32 -7.64 8.27 -1.73
N ARG A 33 -6.65 8.61 -0.89
CA ARG A 33 -5.96 7.66 -0.01
C ARG A 33 -6.85 7.19 1.14
N SER A 34 -7.70 8.06 1.67
CA SER A 34 -8.55 7.78 2.85
C SER A 34 -9.81 7.02 2.47
N ASP A 35 -10.33 7.24 1.26
CA ASP A 35 -11.41 6.46 0.66
C ASP A 35 -10.99 5.03 0.34
N GLY A 36 -9.69 4.71 0.37
CA GLY A 36 -9.22 3.38 0.03
C GLY A 36 -9.86 2.89 -1.26
N ALA A 37 -10.03 3.78 -2.26
CA ALA A 37 -10.63 3.48 -3.54
C ALA A 37 -9.64 2.62 -4.35
N VAL A 38 -9.40 1.41 -3.85
CA VAL A 38 -9.46 0.22 -4.68
C VAL A 38 -10.81 0.34 -5.39
N PRO A 39 -10.84 0.39 -6.73
CA PRO A 39 -12.09 0.30 -7.46
C PRO A 39 -12.93 -0.82 -6.84
N ASP A 40 -14.22 -0.57 -6.64
CA ASP A 40 -15.22 -1.54 -6.20
C ASP A 40 -15.38 -2.60 -7.30
N GLU A 41 -14.32 -3.39 -7.49
CA GLU A 41 -14.28 -4.57 -8.34
C GLU A 41 -14.53 -5.79 -7.45
N PRO A 42 -15.37 -6.72 -7.91
CA PRO A 42 -15.79 -7.89 -7.14
C PRO A 42 -14.57 -8.64 -6.60
N VAL A 43 -14.60 -8.98 -5.31
CA VAL A 43 -13.60 -9.78 -4.54
C VAL A 43 -12.40 -10.15 -5.40
N ALA A 44 -11.43 -9.24 -5.46
CA ALA A 44 -10.32 -9.36 -6.40
C ALA A 44 -9.56 -10.67 -6.10
N VAL A 45 -9.77 -11.67 -6.95
CA VAL A 45 -8.94 -12.86 -6.99
C VAL A 45 -7.48 -12.44 -7.22
N PRO A 46 -6.50 -13.15 -6.63
CA PRO A 46 -5.10 -12.85 -6.87
C PRO A 46 -4.83 -12.79 -8.37
N GLN A 47 -4.11 -11.77 -8.81
CA GLN A 47 -3.68 -11.62 -10.19
C GLN A 47 -2.19 -11.99 -10.28
N PRO A 48 -1.85 -13.28 -10.44
CA PRO A 48 -0.46 -13.73 -10.42
C PRO A 48 0.35 -13.05 -11.53
N GLU A 49 1.29 -12.20 -11.13
CA GLU A 49 2.27 -11.57 -12.01
C GLU A 49 3.58 -12.38 -12.04
N GLN A 50 4.15 -12.57 -13.23
CA GLN A 50 5.43 -13.27 -13.40
C GLN A 50 6.57 -12.51 -12.72
N ARG A 51 7.49 -13.27 -12.13
CA ARG A 51 8.70 -12.72 -11.50
C ARG A 51 9.69 -12.20 -12.56
N PRO A 52 10.12 -10.93 -12.51
CA PRO A 52 11.13 -10.38 -13.40
C PRO A 52 12.54 -10.94 -13.11
N GLU A 53 13.39 -11.04 -14.13
CA GLU A 53 14.81 -11.34 -13.94
C GLU A 53 15.52 -10.20 -13.19
N GLY A 54 16.36 -10.54 -12.21
CA GLY A 54 17.07 -9.56 -11.39
C GLY A 54 16.17 -8.75 -10.45
N GLU A 55 14.96 -9.25 -10.13
CA GLU A 55 14.04 -8.57 -9.22
C GLU A 55 14.68 -8.23 -7.86
N SER A 56 14.56 -6.96 -7.46
CA SER A 56 14.93 -6.51 -6.12
C SER A 56 13.79 -6.68 -5.13
N VAL A 57 14.09 -6.72 -3.82
CA VAL A 57 13.10 -6.85 -2.75
C VAL A 57 12.00 -5.77 -2.85
N VAL A 58 12.37 -4.53 -3.20
CA VAL A 58 11.41 -3.43 -3.37
C VAL A 58 10.50 -3.66 -4.58
N MET A 59 11.04 -4.21 -5.67
CA MET A 59 10.25 -4.57 -6.85
C MET A 59 9.28 -5.71 -6.53
N ALA A 60 9.71 -6.72 -5.77
CA ALA A 60 8.84 -7.80 -5.32
C ALA A 60 7.70 -7.31 -4.43
N ILE A 61 7.95 -6.40 -3.47
CA ILE A 61 6.88 -5.81 -2.65
C ILE A 61 5.85 -5.10 -3.53
N LYS A 62 6.30 -4.35 -4.54
CA LYS A 62 5.39 -3.67 -5.50
C LYS A 62 4.59 -4.68 -6.33
N ARG A 63 5.24 -5.72 -6.86
CA ARG A 63 4.59 -6.81 -7.62
C ARG A 63 3.55 -7.52 -6.76
N LEU A 64 3.92 -7.99 -5.58
CA LEU A 64 3.02 -8.73 -4.68
C LEU A 64 1.84 -7.89 -4.19
N THR A 65 2.04 -6.59 -3.98
CA THR A 65 0.91 -5.68 -3.66
C THR A 65 -0.09 -5.59 -4.81
N ARG A 66 0.37 -5.67 -6.06
CA ARG A 66 -0.51 -5.70 -7.25
C ARG A 66 -1.13 -7.07 -7.46
N THR A 67 -0.41 -8.15 -7.14
CA THR A 67 -0.92 -9.52 -7.17
C THR A 67 -2.06 -9.72 -6.17
N TYR A 68 -1.98 -9.08 -5.00
CA TYR A 68 -2.96 -9.23 -3.91
C TYR A 68 -3.60 -7.88 -3.53
N PRO A 69 -4.39 -7.25 -4.43
CA PRO A 69 -4.94 -5.90 -4.20
C PRO A 69 -5.99 -5.85 -3.09
N MET A 70 -6.63 -6.98 -2.80
CA MET A 70 -7.60 -7.21 -1.72
C MET A 70 -6.99 -7.33 -0.32
N LEU A 71 -5.66 -7.46 -0.18
CA LEU A 71 -5.01 -7.53 1.12
C LEU A 71 -4.80 -6.12 1.70
N ASP A 72 -5.19 -5.91 2.96
CA ASP A 72 -4.93 -4.63 3.64
C ASP A 72 -3.42 -4.41 3.79
N ARG A 73 -2.90 -3.45 3.02
CA ARG A 73 -1.48 -3.06 2.98
C ARG A 73 -0.94 -2.71 4.36
N ARG A 74 -1.77 -2.22 5.29
CA ARG A 74 -1.35 -1.90 6.67
C ARG A 74 -0.98 -3.16 7.46
N LYS A 75 -1.63 -4.29 7.19
CA LYS A 75 -1.31 -5.60 7.81
C LYS A 75 -0.03 -6.20 7.23
N LEU A 76 0.29 -5.87 5.98
CA LEU A 76 1.49 -6.34 5.27
C LEU A 76 2.77 -5.57 5.66
N MET A 77 2.65 -4.33 6.16
CA MET A 77 3.82 -3.47 6.47
C MET A 77 4.68 -3.99 7.62
N GLY A 78 4.10 -4.66 8.63
CA GLY A 78 4.84 -5.22 9.77
C GLY A 78 5.85 -6.31 9.35
N PRO A 79 5.40 -7.39 8.69
CA PRO A 79 6.29 -8.44 8.16
C PRO A 79 7.32 -7.89 7.14
N THR A 80 6.89 -6.94 6.30
CA THR A 80 7.75 -6.34 5.28
C THR A 80 8.92 -5.55 5.89
N SER A 81 8.68 -4.83 7.00
CA SER A 81 9.74 -4.08 7.70
C SER A 81 10.80 -5.00 8.33
N LEU A 82 10.40 -6.19 8.79
CA LEU A 82 11.30 -7.20 9.33
C LEU A 82 12.19 -7.82 8.22
N LEU A 83 11.60 -8.12 7.06
CA LEU A 83 12.31 -8.69 5.91
C LEU A 83 13.32 -7.70 5.29
N VAL A 84 12.99 -6.41 5.23
CA VAL A 84 13.95 -5.36 4.82
C VAL A 84 15.11 -5.24 5.81
N SER A 85 14.85 -5.41 7.11
CA SER A 85 15.91 -5.42 8.14
C SER A 85 16.81 -6.65 8.03
N GLN A 86 16.27 -7.81 7.62
CA GLN A 86 17.05 -9.01 7.35
C GLN A 86 17.86 -8.94 6.05
N HIS A 87 17.43 -8.15 5.06
CA HIS A 87 18.25 -7.88 3.87
C HIS A 87 19.59 -7.25 4.22
N ALA A 88 19.61 -6.38 5.26
CA ALA A 88 20.83 -5.77 5.76
C ALA A 88 21.82 -6.77 6.39
N GLN A 89 21.42 -8.03 6.63
CA GLN A 89 22.27 -9.10 7.16
C GLN A 89 22.97 -9.93 6.05
N GLY A 90 22.92 -9.48 4.79
CA GLY A 90 23.67 -10.12 3.69
C GLY A 90 22.94 -11.29 2.99
N ARG A 91 21.64 -11.42 3.21
CA ARG A 91 20.81 -12.45 2.54
C ARG A 91 20.57 -12.08 1.08
N ALA A 92 20.66 -13.07 0.20
CA ALA A 92 20.40 -12.89 -1.23
C ALA A 92 18.96 -12.42 -1.45
N ALA A 93 18.78 -11.43 -2.33
CA ALA A 93 17.46 -10.87 -2.65
C ALA A 93 16.46 -11.96 -3.04
N VAL A 94 16.92 -13.02 -3.73
CA VAL A 94 16.08 -14.15 -4.12
C VAL A 94 15.39 -14.81 -2.93
N GLN A 95 16.15 -15.13 -1.87
CA GLN A 95 15.61 -15.81 -0.69
C GLN A 95 14.59 -14.94 0.06
N ILE A 96 14.80 -13.62 0.08
CA ILE A 96 13.89 -12.67 0.73
C ILE A 96 12.58 -12.55 -0.05
N ILE A 97 12.66 -12.59 -1.38
CA ILE A 97 11.49 -12.54 -2.26
C ILE A 97 10.65 -13.80 -2.09
N ASP A 98 11.28 -14.98 -2.00
CA ASP A 98 10.58 -16.24 -1.79
C ASP A 98 9.82 -16.24 -0.43
N GLU A 99 10.43 -15.69 0.62
CA GLU A 99 9.77 -15.50 1.92
C GLU A 99 8.61 -14.49 1.88
N LEU A 100 8.76 -13.40 1.11
CA LEU A 100 7.69 -12.43 0.90
C LEU A 100 6.50 -13.08 0.19
N GLU A 101 6.74 -13.91 -0.82
CA GLU A 101 5.69 -14.64 -1.54
C GLU A 101 4.86 -15.52 -0.58
N VAL A 102 5.53 -16.30 0.27
CA VAL A 102 4.86 -17.13 1.29
C VAL A 102 4.03 -16.30 2.28
N VAL A 103 4.53 -15.14 2.70
CA VAL A 103 3.80 -14.26 3.63
C VAL A 103 2.52 -13.72 3.00
N PHE A 104 2.59 -13.25 1.75
CA PHE A 104 1.43 -12.74 1.02
C PHE A 104 0.40 -13.84 0.76
N GLU A 105 0.83 -15.02 0.32
CA GLU A 105 -0.04 -16.17 0.09
C GLU A 105 -0.76 -16.60 1.37
N ARG A 106 -0.04 -16.68 2.51
CA ARG A 106 -0.64 -17.04 3.79
C ARG A 106 -1.71 -16.03 4.22
N HIS A 107 -1.44 -14.73 4.10
CA HIS A 107 -2.43 -13.70 4.45
C HIS A 107 -3.67 -13.75 3.56
N TYR A 108 -3.50 -14.07 2.27
CA TYR A 108 -4.64 -14.29 1.39
C TYR A 108 -5.47 -15.50 1.84
N SER A 109 -4.84 -16.65 2.07
CA SER A 109 -5.52 -17.85 2.53
C SER A 109 -6.28 -17.62 3.85
N GLU A 110 -5.68 -16.91 4.81
CA GLU A 110 -6.33 -16.53 6.06
C GLU A 110 -7.53 -15.59 5.87
N GLN A 111 -7.47 -14.69 4.89
CA GLN A 111 -8.57 -13.76 4.58
C GLN A 111 -9.74 -14.51 3.93
N VAL A 112 -9.48 -15.36 2.94
CA VAL A 112 -10.51 -16.17 2.27
C VAL A 112 -11.20 -17.10 3.27
N SER A 113 -10.45 -17.80 4.12
CA SER A 113 -11.02 -18.68 5.15
C SER A 113 -11.88 -17.95 6.20
N ARG A 114 -11.74 -16.63 6.36
CA ARG A 114 -12.56 -15.82 7.27
C ARG A 114 -13.84 -15.29 6.60
N GLU A 115 -13.83 -15.11 5.28
CA GLU A 115 -15.00 -14.69 4.51
C GLU A 115 -15.97 -15.85 4.25
N GLU A 116 -15.48 -17.10 4.27
CA GLU A 116 -16.31 -18.31 4.12
C GLU A 116 -17.07 -18.73 5.41
N LYS A 117 -16.94 -17.99 6.51
CA LYS A 117 -17.45 -18.38 7.84
C LYS A 117 -18.42 -17.36 8.43
#